data_AF-G7ZIC2-F1
#
_entry.id   AF-G7ZIC2-F1
#
_cell.length_a   1.000
_cell.length_b   1.000
_cell.length_c   1.000
_cell.angle_alpha   90.00
_cell.angle_beta   90.00
_cell.angle_gamma   90.00
#
_symmetry.space_group_name_H-M   'P 1'
#
loop_
_entity.id
_entity.type
_entity.pdbx_description
1 polymer ?
#
loop_
_entity_poly.entity_id
_entity_poly.type
_entity_poly.pdbx_seq_one_letter_code
_entity_poly.pdbx_strand_id
1 'polypeptide(L)'
;MNKTLLVNCVESYFSDIERLKRFHRMPIANRYKRAGYTLKWFGRIRPIQLTQTPVQHRTTNPDGSYAREEIDPVIERCMLINADFALIHALIWVGADPKQVSEDVWRELLYTVHYRDIDGGVMAQYLHQIALRWPSASPDKTQTEEAAAPSA
;
A
#
# COMPACT_ATOMS: atom_id res chain seq x y z
N MET A 1 -2.33 1.43 -17.71
CA MET A 1 -1.23 1.00 -16.83
C MET A 1 0.10 1.37 -17.47
N ASN A 2 0.98 2.04 -16.73
CA ASN A 2 2.27 2.52 -17.24
C ASN A 2 3.37 1.48 -16.97
N LYS A 3 3.87 0.84 -18.03
CA LYS A 3 4.85 -0.26 -17.92
C LYS A 3 6.16 0.20 -17.30
N THR A 4 6.64 1.40 -17.62
CA THR A 4 7.90 1.94 -17.11
C THR A 4 7.81 2.19 -15.60
N LEU A 5 6.71 2.80 -15.13
CA LEU A 5 6.51 3.00 -13.70
C LEU A 5 6.39 1.67 -12.94
N LEU A 6 5.75 0.66 -13.55
CA LEU A 6 5.65 -0.66 -12.95
C LEU A 6 7.03 -1.33 -12.80
N VAL A 7 7.85 -1.32 -13.85
CA VAL A 7 9.21 -1.88 -13.81
C VAL A 7 10.03 -1.19 -12.72
N ASN A 8 10.06 0.15 -12.72
CA ASN A 8 10.77 0.93 -11.71
C ASN A 8 10.28 0.63 -10.29
N CYS A 9 8.96 0.42 -10.11
CA CYS A 9 8.37 0.04 -8.83
C CYS A 9 8.85 -1.32 -8.35
N VAL A 10 8.83 -2.32 -9.23
CA VAL A 10 9.25 -3.68 -8.90
C VAL A 10 10.76 -3.73 -8.61
N GLU A 11 11.58 -3.08 -9.43
CA GLU A 11 13.03 -3.01 -9.22
C GLU A 11 13.39 -2.31 -7.90
N SER A 12 12.76 -1.17 -7.62
CA SER A 12 12.98 -0.43 -6.36
C SER A 12 12.55 -1.25 -5.14
N TYR A 13 11.43 -1.97 -5.25
CA TYR A 13 10.95 -2.88 -4.21
C TYR A 13 11.98 -3.97 -3.90
N PHE A 14 12.44 -4.71 -4.91
CA PHE A 14 13.40 -5.80 -4.69
C PHE A 14 14.77 -5.30 -4.25
N SER A 15 15.21 -4.15 -4.76
CA SER A 15 16.46 -3.51 -4.34
C SER A 15 16.44 -3.16 -2.84
N ASP A 16 15.34 -2.59 -2.35
CA ASP A 16 15.16 -2.28 -0.92
C ASP A 16 15.09 -3.55 -0.07
N ILE A 17 14.35 -4.58 -0.52
CA ILE A 17 14.27 -5.87 0.17
C ILE A 17 15.64 -6.56 0.26
N GLU A 18 16.43 -6.55 -0.81
CA GLU A 18 17.78 -7.12 -0.80
C GLU A 18 18.73 -6.33 0.10
N ARG A 19 18.65 -4.99 0.09
CA ARG A 19 19.41 -4.15 1.03
C ARG A 19 19.07 -4.49 2.48
N LEU A 20 17.78 -4.62 2.79
CA LEU A 20 17.28 -5.01 4.10
C LEU A 20 17.80 -6.40 4.52
N LYS A 21 17.73 -7.39 3.61
CA LYS A 21 18.23 -8.75 3.86
C LYS A 21 19.71 -8.75 4.19
N ARG A 22 20.52 -8.03 3.42
CA ARG A 22 21.97 -7.90 3.65
C ARG A 22 22.28 -7.21 4.98
N PHE A 23 21.59 -6.11 5.28
CA PHE A 23 21.79 -5.36 6.52
C PHE A 23 21.51 -6.20 7.78
N HIS A 24 20.42 -6.98 7.76
CA HIS A 24 20.03 -7.82 8.90
C HIS A 24 20.51 -9.27 8.82
N ARG A 25 21.31 -9.64 7.81
CA ARG A 25 21.81 -11.01 7.57
C ARG A 25 20.68 -12.07 7.56
N MET A 26 19.56 -11.77 6.90
CA MET A 26 18.43 -12.69 6.80
C MET A 26 18.29 -13.28 5.38
N PRO A 27 18.02 -14.59 5.24
CA PRO A 27 17.82 -15.22 3.93
C PRO A 27 16.49 -14.82 3.29
N ILE A 28 15.47 -14.56 4.11
CA ILE A 28 14.11 -14.18 3.67
C ILE A 28 13.64 -13.00 4.51
N ALA A 29 12.98 -12.04 3.88
CA ALA A 29 12.32 -10.94 4.58
C ALA A 29 11.00 -11.42 5.21
N ASN A 30 10.84 -11.17 6.52
CA ASN A 30 9.60 -11.44 7.24
C ASN A 30 8.39 -10.80 6.54
N ARG A 31 7.23 -11.47 6.55
CA ARG A 31 5.94 -11.01 6.01
C ARG A 31 5.59 -9.56 6.37
N TYR A 32 5.85 -9.10 7.60
CA TYR A 32 5.56 -7.72 8.00
C TYR A 32 6.44 -6.72 7.25
N LYS A 33 7.72 -7.05 7.08
CA LYS A 33 8.65 -6.22 6.32
C LYS A 33 8.24 -6.18 4.86
N ARG A 34 7.96 -7.34 4.26
CA ARG A 34 7.41 -7.41 2.90
C ARG A 34 6.19 -6.49 2.78
N ALA A 35 5.23 -6.57 3.71
CA ALA A 35 3.99 -5.78 3.68
C ALA A 35 4.25 -4.27 3.76
N GLY A 36 5.14 -3.84 4.67
CA GLY A 36 5.54 -2.44 4.78
C GLY A 36 6.18 -1.90 3.50
N TYR A 37 7.08 -2.66 2.87
CA TYR A 37 7.73 -2.25 1.62
C TYR A 37 6.78 -2.28 0.41
N THR A 38 5.81 -3.20 0.37
CA THR A 38 4.76 -3.19 -0.67
C THR A 38 3.93 -1.92 -0.56
N LEU A 39 3.50 -1.59 0.66
CA LEU A 39 2.70 -0.41 0.92
C LEU A 39 3.44 0.88 0.56
N LYS A 40 4.73 0.98 0.93
CA LYS A 40 5.63 2.07 0.55
C LYS A 40 5.72 2.25 -0.96
N TRP A 41 6.08 1.19 -1.70
CA TRP A 41 6.46 1.34 -3.10
C TRP A 41 5.26 1.49 -4.03
N PHE A 42 4.19 0.71 -3.84
CA PHE A 42 2.98 0.86 -4.64
C PHE A 42 2.24 2.17 -4.34
N GLY A 43 2.21 2.60 -3.07
CA GLY A 43 1.63 3.89 -2.69
C GLY A 43 2.38 5.10 -3.27
N ARG A 44 3.71 5.00 -3.35
CA ARG A 44 4.57 6.10 -3.82
C ARG A 44 4.69 6.19 -5.34
N ILE A 45 4.97 5.08 -6.02
CA ILE A 45 5.25 5.10 -7.47
C ILE A 45 3.96 5.11 -8.30
N ARG A 46 2.84 4.64 -7.72
CA ARG A 46 1.50 4.68 -8.31
C ARG A 46 1.47 4.14 -9.76
N PRO A 47 1.92 2.89 -10.00
CA PRO A 47 2.03 2.33 -11.35
C PRO A 47 0.67 2.16 -12.07
N ILE A 48 -0.42 2.04 -11.29
CA ILE A 48 -1.78 1.99 -11.82
C ILE A 48 -2.21 3.43 -12.12
N GLN A 49 -2.03 3.84 -13.38
CA GLN A 49 -2.52 5.10 -13.91
C GLN A 49 -3.75 4.84 -14.77
N LEU A 50 -4.85 5.51 -14.44
CA LEU A 50 -6.07 5.54 -15.24
C LEU A 50 -5.97 6.71 -16.23
N THR A 51 -6.24 6.44 -17.51
CA THR A 51 -6.12 7.40 -18.62
C THR A 51 -7.26 8.41 -18.69
N GLN A 52 -8.15 8.47 -17.69
CA GLN A 52 -9.23 9.44 -17.69
C GLN A 52 -8.64 10.83 -17.44
N THR A 53 -8.61 11.63 -18.50
CA THR A 53 -8.38 13.07 -18.40
C THR A 53 -9.46 13.63 -17.47
N PRO A 54 -9.10 14.38 -16.42
CA PRO A 54 -10.12 15.01 -15.61
C PRO A 54 -10.97 15.90 -16.51
N VAL A 55 -12.26 15.59 -16.61
CA VAL A 55 -13.24 16.51 -17.18
C VAL A 55 -13.34 17.64 -16.16
N GLN A 56 -12.55 18.68 -16.39
CA GLN A 56 -12.58 19.90 -15.58
C GLN A 56 -13.93 20.56 -15.83
N HIS A 57 -14.90 20.34 -14.95
CA HIS A 57 -16.12 21.13 -14.93
C HIS A 57 -15.77 22.52 -14.38
N ARG A 58 -15.39 23.44 -15.28
CA ARG A 58 -15.32 24.86 -14.96
C ARG A 58 -16.74 25.38 -14.83
N THR A 59 -17.25 25.44 -13.60
CA THR A 59 -18.43 26.22 -13.28
C THR A 59 -18.00 27.67 -13.05
N THR A 60 -18.45 28.57 -13.90
CA THR A 60 -18.31 30.02 -13.67
C THR A 60 -19.51 30.46 -12.84
N ASN A 61 -19.27 31.16 -11.74
CA ASN A 61 -20.35 31.79 -11.00
C ASN A 61 -20.99 32.90 -11.87
N PRO A 62 -22.25 33.28 -11.60
CA PRO A 62 -22.92 34.35 -12.34
C PRO A 62 -22.22 35.72 -12.25
N ASP A 63 -21.34 35.92 -11.26
CA ASP A 63 -20.52 37.12 -11.07
C ASP A 63 -19.19 37.12 -11.85
N GLY A 64 -18.95 36.09 -12.67
CA GLY A 64 -17.71 35.94 -13.44
C GLY A 64 -16.52 35.41 -12.63
N SER A 65 -16.70 35.12 -11.33
CA SER A 65 -15.69 34.43 -10.54
C SER A 65 -15.65 32.94 -10.88
N TYR A 66 -14.47 32.33 -10.76
CA TYR A 66 -14.33 30.89 -10.91
C TYR A 66 -14.90 30.21 -9.67
N ALA A 67 -15.88 29.31 -9.83
CA ALA A 67 -16.28 28.43 -8.73
C ALA A 67 -15.13 27.47 -8.41
N ARG A 68 -15.08 27.03 -7.15
CA ARG A 68 -14.08 26.07 -6.64
C ARG A 68 -14.00 24.87 -7.59
N GLU A 69 -12.80 24.49 -8.02
CA GLU A 69 -12.60 23.30 -8.85
C GLU A 69 -13.13 22.07 -8.10
N GLU A 70 -14.30 21.59 -8.48
CA GLU A 70 -14.85 20.34 -7.99
C GLU A 70 -14.16 19.21 -8.75
N ILE A 71 -13.27 18.50 -8.06
CA ILE A 71 -12.70 17.25 -8.56
C ILE A 71 -13.83 16.23 -8.58
N ASP A 72 -14.04 15.57 -9.73
CA ASP A 72 -14.99 14.47 -9.83
C ASP A 72 -14.66 13.40 -8.77
N PRO A 73 -15.62 13.02 -7.90
CA PRO A 73 -15.42 12.01 -6.86
C PRO A 73 -14.90 10.67 -7.41
N VAL A 74 -15.20 10.33 -8.66
CA VAL A 74 -14.66 9.15 -9.35
C VAL A 74 -13.17 9.30 -9.55
N ILE A 75 -12.72 10.47 -10.00
CA ILE A 75 -11.30 10.76 -10.22
C ILE A 75 -10.56 10.74 -8.89
N GLU A 76 -11.14 11.33 -7.84
CA GLU A 76 -10.57 11.28 -6.49
C GLU A 76 -10.37 9.83 -6.01
N ARG A 77 -11.38 8.95 -6.17
CA ARG A 77 -11.24 7.51 -5.86
C ARG A 77 -10.17 6.84 -6.71
N CYS A 78 -10.07 7.23 -7.98
CA CYS A 78 -9.05 6.71 -8.90
C CYS A 78 -7.63 7.12 -8.48
N MET A 79 -7.45 8.26 -7.79
CA MET A 79 -6.14 8.67 -7.25
C MET A 79 -5.69 7.78 -6.09
N LEU A 80 -6.63 7.12 -5.40
CA LEU A 80 -6.35 6.25 -4.24
C LEU A 80 -6.17 4.77 -4.61
N ILE A 81 -6.48 4.37 -5.85
CA ILE A 81 -6.48 2.96 -6.27
C ILE A 81 -5.17 2.21 -5.96
N ASN A 82 -4.02 2.88 -6.09
CA ASN A 82 -2.72 2.27 -5.79
C ASN A 82 -2.53 2.06 -4.28
N ALA A 83 -2.98 3.01 -3.47
CA ALA A 83 -2.88 2.94 -2.02
C ALA A 83 -3.83 1.89 -1.46
N ASP A 84 -5.08 1.83 -1.96
CA ASP A 84 -6.04 0.78 -1.59
C ASP A 84 -5.53 -0.61 -1.99
N PHE A 85 -5.07 -0.77 -3.24
CA PHE A 85 -4.47 -2.02 -3.70
C PHE A 85 -3.33 -2.46 -2.79
N ALA A 86 -2.39 -1.56 -2.52
CA ALA A 86 -1.24 -1.85 -1.69
C ALA A 86 -1.62 -2.18 -0.24
N LEU A 87 -2.61 -1.47 0.32
CA LEU A 87 -3.08 -1.67 1.68
C LEU A 87 -3.78 -3.02 1.84
N ILE A 88 -4.69 -3.38 0.94
CA ILE A 88 -5.35 -4.69 0.94
C ILE A 88 -4.30 -5.81 0.91
N HIS A 89 -3.34 -5.74 -0.01
CA HIS A 89 -2.30 -6.75 -0.12
C HIS A 89 -1.37 -6.80 1.10
N ALA A 90 -1.03 -5.64 1.68
CA ALA A 90 -0.25 -5.58 2.91
C ALA A 90 -0.98 -6.23 4.09
N LEU A 91 -2.28 -5.98 4.24
CA LEU A 91 -3.11 -6.58 5.29
C LEU A 91 -3.21 -8.10 5.14
N ILE A 92 -3.42 -8.59 3.90
CA ILE A 92 -3.41 -10.03 3.61
C ILE A 92 -2.07 -10.66 4.00
N TRP A 93 -0.94 -10.04 3.64
CA TRP A 93 0.39 -10.59 3.98
C TRP A 93 0.66 -10.66 5.49
N VAL A 94 0.12 -9.74 6.28
CA VAL A 94 0.28 -9.80 7.74
C VAL A 94 -0.76 -10.69 8.41
N GLY A 95 -1.69 -11.25 7.64
CA GLY A 95 -2.77 -12.09 8.14
C GLY A 95 -3.88 -11.31 8.83
N ALA A 96 -4.04 -10.02 8.51
CA ALA A 96 -5.15 -9.20 8.96
C ALA A 96 -6.33 -9.30 7.99
N ASP A 97 -7.57 -9.31 8.49
CA ASP A 97 -8.76 -9.26 7.62
C ASP A 97 -9.08 -7.80 7.24
N PRO A 98 -8.95 -7.40 5.96
CA PRO A 98 -9.23 -6.03 5.55
C PRO A 98 -10.67 -5.59 5.84
N LYS A 99 -11.62 -6.53 5.92
CA LYS A 99 -13.04 -6.22 6.17
C LYS A 99 -13.31 -5.85 7.63
N GLN A 100 -12.41 -6.17 8.54
CA GLN A 100 -12.57 -5.90 9.97
C GLN A 100 -11.89 -4.61 10.41
N VAL A 101 -10.99 -4.07 9.60
CA VAL A 101 -10.31 -2.79 9.86
C VAL A 101 -11.35 -1.66 9.81
N SER A 102 -11.37 -0.81 10.83
CA SER A 102 -12.32 0.31 10.89
C SER A 102 -12.02 1.35 9.81
N GLU A 103 -13.05 2.08 9.40
CA GLU A 103 -12.92 3.12 8.37
C GLU A 103 -11.94 4.23 8.78
N ASP A 104 -11.90 4.60 10.06
CA ASP A 104 -10.97 5.62 10.56
C ASP A 104 -9.50 5.18 10.40
N VAL A 105 -9.19 3.93 10.76
CA VAL A 105 -7.85 3.36 10.61
C VAL A 105 -7.49 3.22 9.14
N TRP A 106 -8.46 2.83 8.29
CA TRP A 106 -8.28 2.79 6.85
C TRP A 106 -7.89 4.16 6.28
N ARG A 107 -8.64 5.21 6.65
CA ARG A 107 -8.38 6.59 6.19
C ARG A 107 -7.02 7.09 6.69
N GLU A 108 -6.66 6.82 7.94
CA GLU A 108 -5.34 7.19 8.49
C GLU A 108 -4.20 6.50 7.73
N LEU A 109 -4.35 5.22 7.43
CA LEU A 109 -3.39 4.45 6.64
C LEU A 109 -3.25 5.00 5.23
N LEU A 110 -4.38 5.22 4.54
CA LEU A 110 -4.37 5.81 3.20
C LEU A 110 -3.71 7.20 3.19
N TYR A 111 -4.07 8.06 4.15
CA TYR A 111 -3.46 9.37 4.31
C TYR A 111 -1.94 9.25 4.49
N THR A 112 -1.53 8.35 5.36
CA THR A 112 -0.12 8.12 5.67
C THR A 112 0.65 7.65 4.43
N VAL A 113 0.12 6.67 3.71
CA VAL A 113 0.74 6.13 2.49
C VAL A 113 0.79 7.17 1.37
N HIS A 114 -0.23 8.02 1.29
CA HIS A 114 -0.36 8.99 0.20
C HIS A 114 0.48 10.25 0.43
N TYR A 115 0.57 10.74 1.67
CA TYR A 115 1.13 12.06 2.00
C TYR A 115 2.41 12.01 2.83
N ARG A 116 2.77 10.89 3.44
CA ARG A 116 3.98 10.78 4.28
C ARG A 116 5.03 9.89 3.62
N ASP A 117 6.27 10.32 3.68
CA ASP A 117 7.42 9.49 3.32
C ASP A 117 7.79 8.61 4.52
N ILE A 118 7.08 7.49 4.69
CA ILE A 118 7.32 6.55 5.79
C ILE A 118 8.25 5.43 5.33
N ASP A 119 9.25 5.13 6.16
CA ASP A 119 10.12 3.98 5.96
C ASP A 119 9.35 2.65 6.03
N GLY A 120 9.72 1.69 5.18
CA GLY A 120 9.06 0.40 5.10
C GLY A 120 9.11 -0.39 6.42
N GLY A 121 10.16 -0.20 7.23
CA GLY A 121 10.30 -0.81 8.55
C GLY A 121 9.32 -0.24 9.58
N VAL A 122 9.10 1.08 9.57
CA VAL A 122 8.09 1.72 10.44
C VAL A 122 6.69 1.26 10.04
N MET A 123 6.42 1.21 8.73
CA MET A 123 5.15 0.70 8.23
C MET A 123 4.92 -0.77 8.60
N ALA A 124 5.98 -1.59 8.59
CA ALA A 124 5.91 -2.98 9.02
C ALA A 124 5.51 -3.13 10.50
N GLN A 125 5.99 -2.25 11.38
CA GLN A 125 5.60 -2.25 12.80
C GLN A 125 4.12 -1.88 12.96
N TYR A 126 3.64 -0.88 12.22
CA TYR A 126 2.25 -0.47 12.29
C TYR A 126 1.30 -1.58 11.79
N LEU A 127 1.65 -2.23 10.68
CA LEU A 127 0.91 -3.38 10.15
C LEU A 127 0.93 -4.59 11.10
N HIS A 128 2.01 -4.78 11.86
CA HIS A 128 2.06 -5.80 12.91
C HIS A 128 1.01 -5.54 14.00
N GLN A 129 0.86 -4.30 14.46
CA GLN A 129 -0.16 -3.95 15.47
C GLN A 129 -1.58 -4.15 14.94
N ILE A 130 -1.81 -3.84 13.67
CA ILE A 130 -3.10 -4.09 13.00
C ILE A 130 -3.40 -5.58 12.96
N ALA A 131 -2.43 -6.43 12.61
CA ALA A 131 -2.61 -7.87 12.55
C ALA A 131 -2.94 -8.50 13.91
N LEU A 132 -2.41 -7.96 15.00
CA LEU A 132 -2.75 -8.40 16.36
C LEU A 132 -4.19 -8.03 16.74
N ARG A 133 -4.69 -6.89 16.25
CA ARG A 133 -6.01 -6.37 16.60
C ARG A 133 -7.13 -6.94 15.74
N TRP A 134 -6.86 -7.22 14.47
CA TRP A 134 -7.83 -7.74 13.50
C TRP A 134 -7.30 -8.98 12.77
N PRO A 135 -7.03 -10.08 13.48
CA PRO A 135 -6.51 -11.30 12.86
C PRO A 135 -7.55 -11.92 11.91
N SER A 136 -7.07 -12.43 10.79
CA SER A 136 -7.90 -13.23 9.89
C SER A 136 -8.28 -14.56 10.54
N ALA A 137 -9.54 -14.99 10.34
CA ALA A 137 -10.08 -16.21 10.94
C ALA A 137 -9.46 -17.51 10.37
N SER A 138 -8.76 -17.43 9.23
CA SER A 138 -8.11 -18.58 8.63
C SER A 138 -6.62 -18.54 8.98
N PRO A 139 -6.09 -19.53 9.72
CA PRO A 139 -4.65 -19.62 9.90
C PRO A 139 -4.02 -19.81 8.52
N ASP A 140 -3.06 -18.93 8.23
CA ASP A 140 -2.29 -18.96 7.01
C ASP A 140 -1.50 -20.29 6.98
N LYS A 141 -1.87 -21.20 6.06
CA LYS A 141 -1.26 -22.54 5.91
C LYS A 141 0.25 -22.49 5.64
N THR A 142 0.78 -21.32 5.34
CA THR A 142 2.22 -21.02 5.26
C THR A 142 2.97 -21.34 6.55
N GLN A 143 2.27 -21.46 7.69
CA GLN A 143 2.85 -21.87 8.98
C GLN A 143 3.28 -23.34 9.06
N THR A 144 2.79 -24.25 8.21
CA THR A 144 3.14 -25.68 8.33
C THR A 144 4.46 -26.04 7.63
N GLU A 145 4.90 -25.26 6.63
CA GLU A 145 6.13 -25.55 5.89
C GLU A 145 7.38 -24.85 6.47
N GLU A 146 7.24 -23.68 7.10
CA GLU A 146 8.39 -22.90 7.62
C GLU A 146 9.02 -23.51 8.89
N ALA A 147 8.30 -24.38 9.62
CA ALA A 147 8.84 -25.13 10.77
C ALA A 147 9.48 -26.48 10.38
N ALA A 148 9.34 -26.91 9.11
CA ALA A 148 9.72 -28.24 8.65
C ALA A 148 11.01 -28.27 7.81
N ALA A 149 11.67 -27.13 7.57
CA ALA A 149 12.94 -27.11 6.86
C ALA A 149 14.10 -27.48 7.81
N PRO A 150 14.77 -28.63 7.64
CA PRO A 150 15.96 -28.96 8.41
C PRO A 150 17.10 -28.00 8.01
N SER A 151 17.84 -27.53 9.02
CA SER A 151 19.12 -26.87 8.86
C SER A 151 20.07 -27.78 8.08
N ALA A 152 20.35 -27.41 6.83
CA ALA A 152 21.42 -27.97 6.01
C ALA A 152 22.66 -27.07 6.09
#